data_AF-A0A7K8QJX1-F1
#
_entry.id   AF-A0A7K8QJX1-F1
#
_cell.length_a   1.000
_cell.length_b   1.000
_cell.length_c   1.000
_cell.angle_alpha   90.00
_cell.angle_beta   90.00
_cell.angle_gamma   90.00
#
_symmetry.space_group_name_H-M   'P 1'
#
loop_
_entity.id
_entity.type
_entity.pdbx_description
1 polymer ?
#
loop_
_entity_poly.entity_id
_entity_poly.type
_entity_poly.pdbx_seq_one_letter_code
_entity_poly.pdbx_strand_id
1 'polypeptide(L)'
;MPVKNRYNLVDDGCDSRVPLHNEEAFQHGIHFQAKYIGSLDVPRPNSRVEIVAAMRRIRYEFKAKNIKKKKVSIIVSVDGVKVILRKKQKFHFHLTYCNFVSVLCLQRKEWTWDESKMVVMHDPVYRIFYVSHDSQDLKIFSYIARDGANNSFRCNVFKSKKKSQAMRVVRTVGQAFEVCHKLSLQHALHNADGQADGASDKSAEEQPLEGDSGLPCWGEPQSKSQPELVDPLTCPFLCAQDAENCSLHLASSQQLLSPSSPCSSASITPLASQHCLQLLQQQLLQQQQQTQVAVAQVQLLKDQLAAETAARIEAQARVRQLLLTNRDLLQHVSLLVRQLTVLEAR
;
A
#
# COMPACT_ATOMS: atom_id res chain seq x y z
N MET A 1 -6.56 -11.96 -37.45
CA MET A 1 -7.41 -12.39 -36.31
C MET A 1 -6.49 -12.72 -35.14
N PRO A 2 -6.44 -11.94 -34.05
CA PRO A 2 -5.52 -12.24 -32.96
C PRO A 2 -6.05 -13.41 -32.11
N VAL A 3 -5.12 -14.30 -31.77
CA VAL A 3 -5.33 -15.58 -31.10
C VAL A 3 -5.75 -15.35 -29.65
N LYS A 4 -6.99 -15.70 -29.30
CA LYS A 4 -7.47 -15.76 -27.91
C LYS A 4 -6.69 -16.84 -27.15
N ASN A 5 -5.80 -16.44 -26.25
CA ASN A 5 -5.22 -17.34 -25.24
C ASN A 5 -6.34 -17.87 -24.34
N ARG A 6 -6.70 -19.15 -24.51
CA ARG A 6 -7.69 -19.87 -23.71
C ARG A 6 -7.14 -20.13 -22.31
N TYR A 7 -7.28 -19.16 -21.41
CA TYR A 7 -7.41 -19.51 -20.00
C TYR A 7 -8.71 -20.30 -19.85
N ASN A 8 -8.60 -21.59 -19.54
CA ASN A 8 -9.73 -22.46 -19.23
C ASN A 8 -10.54 -21.87 -18.07
N LEU A 9 -11.59 -21.13 -18.42
CA LEU A 9 -12.67 -20.77 -17.52
C LEU A 9 -13.25 -22.08 -16.99
N VAL A 10 -13.14 -22.29 -15.67
CA VAL A 10 -13.94 -23.33 -15.04
C VAL A 10 -15.38 -22.88 -15.17
N ASP A 11 -16.24 -23.78 -15.60
CA ASP A 11 -17.66 -23.51 -15.74
C ASP A 11 -18.28 -23.12 -14.37
N ASP A 12 -18.43 -21.82 -14.18
CA ASP A 12 -19.02 -21.16 -13.01
C ASP A 12 -20.54 -21.00 -13.21
N GLY A 13 -21.21 -22.01 -13.79
CA GLY A 13 -22.63 -21.96 -14.19
C GLY A 13 -23.66 -21.64 -13.08
N CYS A 14 -23.21 -21.44 -11.84
CA CYS A 14 -24.08 -21.11 -10.70
C CYS A 14 -23.88 -19.68 -10.14
N ASP A 15 -23.03 -18.84 -10.74
CA ASP A 15 -22.60 -17.59 -10.08
C ASP A 15 -22.57 -16.38 -11.03
N SER A 16 -23.40 -16.33 -12.08
CA SER A 16 -23.48 -15.17 -12.99
C SER A 16 -24.16 -13.92 -12.39
N ARG A 17 -24.47 -13.90 -11.08
CA ARG A 17 -25.11 -12.76 -10.40
C ARG A 17 -24.17 -12.08 -9.41
N VAL A 18 -23.03 -11.61 -9.91
CA VAL A 18 -22.15 -10.75 -9.11
C VAL A 18 -22.70 -9.33 -9.16
N PRO A 19 -22.92 -8.68 -8.01
CA PRO A 19 -23.07 -7.22 -8.00
C PRO A 19 -21.78 -6.62 -8.53
N LEU A 20 -21.84 -5.98 -9.69
CA LEU A 20 -20.81 -5.04 -10.11
C LEU A 20 -20.69 -4.01 -9.00
N HIS A 21 -19.56 -4.01 -8.28
CA HIS A 21 -19.31 -2.98 -7.30
C HIS A 21 -19.05 -1.68 -8.07
N ASN A 22 -19.78 -0.62 -7.75
CA ASN A 22 -19.52 0.70 -8.31
C ASN A 22 -18.06 1.08 -8.02
N GLU A 23 -17.46 1.87 -8.91
CA GLU A 23 -16.07 2.32 -8.80
C GLU A 23 -15.81 3.04 -7.45
N GLU A 24 -16.77 3.84 -6.98
CA GLU A 24 -16.74 4.51 -5.67
C GLU A 24 -16.61 3.53 -4.49
N ALA A 25 -17.10 2.30 -4.62
CA ALA A 25 -16.95 1.29 -3.58
C ALA A 25 -15.50 0.84 -3.40
N PHE A 26 -14.68 0.90 -4.46
CA PHE A 26 -13.25 0.63 -4.39
C PHE A 26 -12.46 1.80 -3.78
N GLN A 27 -12.99 3.03 -3.84
CA GLN A 27 -12.44 4.20 -3.16
C GLN A 27 -12.52 4.05 -1.63
N HIS A 28 -13.67 3.58 -1.13
CA HIS A 28 -13.91 3.36 0.30
C HIS A 28 -13.35 2.02 0.81
N GLY A 29 -13.12 1.08 -0.10
CA GLY A 29 -12.64 -0.26 0.21
C GLY A 29 -13.78 -1.24 0.54
N ILE A 30 -13.72 -2.42 -0.07
CA ILE A 30 -14.72 -3.48 0.11
C ILE A 30 -14.23 -4.45 1.18
N HIS A 31 -15.01 -4.61 2.25
CA HIS A 31 -14.62 -5.38 3.43
C HIS A 31 -15.13 -6.82 3.40
N PHE A 32 -14.24 -7.78 3.61
CA PHE A 32 -14.54 -9.20 3.72
C PHE A 32 -14.00 -9.81 5.02
N GLN A 33 -14.80 -10.67 5.64
CA GLN A 33 -14.39 -11.38 6.85
C GLN A 33 -13.93 -12.79 6.51
N ALA A 34 -12.69 -13.13 6.82
CA ALA A 34 -12.12 -14.44 6.56
C ALA A 34 -11.30 -14.96 7.75
N LYS A 35 -10.88 -16.22 7.67
CA LYS A 35 -9.88 -16.80 8.57
C LYS A 35 -8.57 -16.96 7.81
N TYR A 36 -7.54 -16.27 8.24
CA TYR A 36 -6.20 -16.41 7.69
C TYR A 36 -5.59 -17.75 8.15
N ILE A 37 -5.12 -18.53 7.18
CA ILE A 37 -4.50 -19.84 7.44
C ILE A 37 -3.00 -19.65 7.62
N GLY A 38 -2.36 -18.98 6.67
CA GLY A 38 -0.93 -18.75 6.64
C GLY A 38 -0.47 -18.22 5.29
N SER A 39 0.82 -17.95 5.21
CA SER A 39 1.52 -17.57 3.99
C SER A 39 2.81 -18.37 3.87
N LEU A 40 3.26 -18.54 2.64
CA LEU A 40 4.54 -19.14 2.33
C LEU A 40 5.09 -18.51 1.07
N ASP A 41 6.42 -18.37 1.02
CA ASP A 41 7.13 -17.97 -0.18
C ASP A 41 7.21 -19.15 -1.13
N VAL A 42 6.79 -18.92 -2.36
CA VAL A 42 6.69 -19.91 -3.42
C VAL A 42 7.52 -19.45 -4.62
N PRO A 43 8.07 -20.39 -5.40
CA PRO A 43 8.65 -20.03 -6.69
C PRO A 43 7.57 -19.42 -7.59
N ARG A 44 8.00 -18.69 -8.63
CA ARG A 44 7.09 -18.09 -9.61
C ARG A 44 6.15 -19.17 -10.19
N PRO A 45 4.84 -19.10 -9.93
CA PRO A 45 3.93 -20.12 -10.42
C PRO A 45 3.70 -19.94 -11.92
N ASN A 46 3.89 -21.01 -12.69
CA ASN A 46 3.69 -21.00 -14.15
C ASN A 46 2.35 -21.63 -14.55
N SER A 47 1.73 -22.41 -13.65
CA SER A 47 0.50 -23.14 -13.93
C SER A 47 -0.50 -23.04 -12.79
N ARG A 48 -1.80 -23.18 -13.10
CA ARG A 48 -2.86 -23.28 -12.09
C ARG A 48 -2.63 -24.46 -11.13
N VAL A 49 -2.04 -25.55 -11.62
CA VAL A 49 -1.76 -26.75 -10.83
C VAL A 49 -0.76 -26.44 -9.73
N GLU A 50 0.32 -25.71 -10.04
CA GLU A 50 1.30 -25.25 -9.03
C GLU A 50 0.65 -24.35 -7.96
N ILE A 51 -0.24 -23.46 -8.38
CA ILE A 51 -0.95 -22.56 -7.46
C ILE A 51 -1.80 -23.37 -6.48
N VAL A 52 -2.62 -24.29 -6.99
CA VAL A 52 -3.46 -25.16 -6.15
C VAL A 52 -2.59 -26.06 -5.26
N ALA A 53 -1.48 -26.57 -5.77
CA ALA A 53 -0.52 -27.35 -4.99
C ALA A 53 0.07 -26.54 -3.83
N ALA A 54 0.50 -25.29 -4.08
CA ALA A 54 0.99 -24.37 -3.06
C ALA A 54 -0.07 -24.05 -1.99
N MET A 55 -1.30 -23.74 -2.41
CA MET A 55 -2.43 -23.50 -1.48
C MET A 55 -2.65 -24.69 -0.55
N ARG A 56 -2.63 -25.91 -1.10
CA ARG A 56 -2.82 -27.16 -0.35
C ARG A 56 -1.65 -27.43 0.58
N ARG A 57 -0.41 -27.22 0.14
CA ARG A 57 0.80 -27.33 0.96
C ARG A 57 0.70 -26.44 2.21
N ILE A 58 0.41 -25.16 2.02
CA ILE A 58 0.25 -24.18 3.12
C ILE A 58 -0.88 -24.63 4.06
N ARG A 59 -2.03 -25.05 3.50
CA ARG A 59 -3.17 -25.52 4.30
C ARG A 59 -2.82 -26.72 5.18
N TYR A 60 -2.12 -27.71 4.64
CA TYR A 60 -1.78 -28.93 5.38
C TYR A 60 -0.64 -28.69 6.38
N GLU A 61 0.36 -27.89 6.02
CA GLU A 61 1.48 -27.59 6.91
C GLU A 61 1.02 -26.86 8.18
N PHE A 62 0.17 -25.84 8.04
CA PHE A 62 -0.37 -25.11 9.19
C PHE A 62 -1.38 -25.96 9.99
N LYS A 63 -2.06 -26.91 9.34
CA LYS A 63 -2.91 -27.89 10.03
C LYS A 63 -2.05 -28.86 10.86
N ALA A 64 -0.96 -29.37 10.30
CA ALA A 64 -0.04 -30.30 10.98
C ALA A 64 0.68 -29.63 12.16
N LYS A 65 1.09 -28.37 12.00
CA LYS A 65 1.69 -27.55 13.07
C LYS A 65 0.69 -27.09 14.16
N ASN A 66 -0.58 -27.49 14.07
CA ASN A 66 -1.66 -27.09 14.99
C ASN A 66 -1.82 -25.57 15.17
N ILE A 67 -1.44 -24.78 14.16
CA ILE A 67 -1.54 -23.32 14.21
C ILE A 67 -3.00 -22.92 13.99
N LYS A 68 -3.57 -22.24 15.00
CA LYS A 68 -4.96 -21.77 14.92
C LYS A 68 -5.08 -20.63 13.90
N LYS A 69 -6.06 -20.75 13.01
CA LYS A 69 -6.40 -19.73 12.02
C LYS A 69 -6.81 -18.42 12.68
N LYS A 70 -6.24 -17.30 12.24
CA LYS A 70 -6.52 -15.97 12.78
C LYS A 70 -7.76 -15.39 12.10
N LYS A 71 -8.66 -14.74 12.85
CA LYS A 71 -9.81 -14.03 12.25
C LYS A 71 -9.29 -12.70 11.67
N VAL A 72 -9.55 -12.44 10.40
CA VAL A 72 -9.06 -11.25 9.70
C VAL A 72 -10.19 -10.54 8.97
N SER A 73 -9.97 -9.25 8.74
CA SER A 73 -10.73 -8.44 7.79
C SER A 73 -9.83 -8.16 6.59
N ILE A 74 -10.30 -8.48 5.40
CA ILE A 74 -9.62 -8.18 4.13
C ILE A 74 -10.35 -6.98 3.53
N ILE A 75 -9.60 -5.97 3.14
CA ILE A 75 -10.12 -4.74 2.52
C ILE A 75 -9.53 -4.69 1.12
N VAL A 76 -10.39 -4.66 0.10
CA VAL A 76 -10.00 -4.55 -1.30
C VAL A 76 -10.33 -3.15 -1.79
N SER A 77 -9.33 -2.40 -2.22
CA SER A 77 -9.46 -1.00 -2.65
C SER A 77 -8.63 -0.77 -3.93
N VAL A 78 -8.70 0.44 -4.48
CA VAL A 78 -7.84 0.87 -5.61
C VAL A 78 -6.36 0.91 -5.25
N ASP A 79 -6.02 1.16 -3.99
CA ASP A 79 -4.63 1.18 -3.50
C ASP A 79 -4.06 -0.25 -3.40
N GLY A 80 -4.85 -1.16 -2.84
CA GLY A 80 -4.40 -2.54 -2.65
C GLY A 80 -5.35 -3.43 -1.86
N VAL A 81 -4.80 -4.59 -1.50
CA VAL A 81 -5.40 -5.54 -0.57
C VAL A 81 -4.74 -5.39 0.79
N LYS A 82 -5.50 -4.86 1.75
CA LYS A 82 -5.10 -4.72 3.16
C LYS A 82 -5.71 -5.85 3.98
N VAL A 83 -4.90 -6.59 4.72
CA VAL A 83 -5.37 -7.63 5.63
C VAL A 83 -5.12 -7.18 7.06
N ILE A 84 -6.17 -7.11 7.86
CA ILE A 84 -6.14 -6.60 9.23
C ILE A 84 -6.59 -7.70 10.19
N LEU A 85 -5.86 -7.89 11.28
CA LEU A 85 -6.23 -8.82 12.35
C LEU A 85 -7.49 -8.31 13.07
N ARG A 86 -8.51 -9.17 13.24
CA ARG A 86 -9.66 -8.85 14.07
C ARG A 86 -9.40 -9.33 15.50
N LYS A 87 -9.18 -8.40 16.43
CA LYS A 87 -9.10 -8.75 17.85
C LYS A 87 -10.49 -9.16 18.36
N LYS A 88 -10.58 -10.25 19.13
CA LYS A 88 -11.76 -10.49 19.98
C LYS A 88 -11.72 -9.41 21.07
N GLN A 89 -12.78 -8.60 21.21
CA GLN A 89 -12.92 -7.77 22.41
C GLN A 89 -12.86 -8.70 23.63
N LYS A 90 -11.78 -8.61 24.42
CA LYS A 90 -11.78 -9.14 25.77
C LYS A 90 -12.34 -8.02 26.63
N PHE A 91 -13.62 -8.13 26.97
CA PHE A 91 -14.18 -7.31 28.04
C PHE A 91 -13.51 -7.76 29.33
N HIS A 92 -12.67 -6.89 29.91
CA HIS A 92 -12.28 -7.07 31.30
C HIS A 92 -13.38 -6.44 32.13
N PHE A 93 -14.23 -7.27 32.73
CA PHE A 93 -15.09 -6.79 33.81
C PHE A 93 -14.18 -6.51 34.99
N HIS A 94 -14.16 -5.26 35.46
CA HIS A 94 -13.57 -4.93 36.74
C HIS A 94 -14.74 -4.61 37.67
N LEU A 95 -15.01 -5.47 38.66
CA LEU A 95 -15.91 -5.11 39.75
C LEU A 95 -15.15 -4.13 40.66
N THR A 96 -15.34 -2.84 40.47
CA THR A 96 -15.01 -1.85 41.48
C THR A 96 -16.16 -1.80 42.49
N TYR A 97 -15.90 -2.29 43.70
CA TYR A 97 -16.77 -2.07 44.86
C TYR A 97 -16.56 -0.63 45.34
N CYS A 98 -17.50 0.26 45.07
CA CYS A 98 -17.58 1.54 45.75
C CYS A 98 -18.75 1.48 46.75
N ASN A 99 -18.50 1.94 47.97
CA ASN A 99 -19.43 1.87 49.09
C ASN A 99 -20.85 2.32 48.73
N PHE A 100 -21.79 1.40 48.91
CA PHE A 100 -23.23 1.58 49.14
C PHE A 100 -24.19 1.98 48.00
N VAL A 101 -23.75 2.13 46.74
CA VAL A 101 -24.71 2.14 45.61
C VAL A 101 -24.11 1.36 44.43
N SER A 102 -24.76 0.26 44.05
CA SER A 102 -24.41 -0.53 42.87
C SER A 102 -24.73 0.25 41.59
N VAL A 103 -23.82 1.14 41.17
CA VAL A 103 -23.84 1.71 39.81
C VAL A 103 -22.89 0.88 38.96
N LEU A 104 -23.45 0.11 38.02
CA LEU A 104 -22.67 -0.56 36.98
C LEU A 104 -22.15 0.52 36.01
N CYS A 105 -21.03 1.17 36.36
CA CYS A 105 -20.36 2.07 35.43
C CYS A 105 -19.67 1.23 34.35
N LEU A 106 -20.32 1.05 33.21
CA LEU A 106 -19.73 0.49 32.00
C LEU A 106 -18.77 1.53 31.40
N GLN A 107 -17.60 1.68 32.02
CA GLN A 107 -16.57 2.54 31.47
C GLN A 107 -15.93 1.82 30.28
N ARG A 108 -16.47 2.09 29.09
CA ARG A 108 -15.88 1.71 27.81
C ARG A 108 -14.52 2.39 27.74
N LYS A 109 -13.45 1.67 28.06
CA LYS A 109 -12.08 2.15 27.83
C LYS A 109 -11.93 2.36 26.32
N GLU A 110 -11.95 3.61 25.88
CA GLU A 110 -11.62 4.05 24.53
C GLU A 110 -10.24 3.47 24.20
N TRP A 111 -10.19 2.45 23.34
CA TRP A 111 -8.92 2.00 22.79
C TRP A 111 -8.71 2.81 21.52
N THR A 112 -7.79 3.76 21.54
CA THR A 112 -7.27 4.40 20.34
C THR A 112 -6.58 3.32 19.50
N TRP A 113 -7.29 2.81 18.50
CA TRP A 113 -6.79 1.74 17.64
C TRP A 113 -5.75 2.34 16.69
N ASP A 114 -4.46 2.03 16.91
CA ASP A 114 -3.45 2.28 15.89
C ASP A 114 -3.61 1.22 14.80
N GLU A 115 -4.12 1.62 13.64
CA GLU A 115 -4.35 0.75 12.49
C GLU A 115 -3.09 -0.04 12.12
N SER A 116 -1.93 0.62 12.21
CA SER A 116 -0.60 0.11 11.85
C SER A 116 -0.24 -1.15 12.62
N LYS A 117 -0.67 -1.25 13.89
CA LYS A 117 -0.33 -2.35 14.79
C LYS A 117 -1.14 -3.63 14.53
N MET A 118 -2.21 -3.55 13.72
CA MET A 118 -3.07 -4.69 13.37
C MET A 118 -3.01 -5.09 11.90
N VAL A 119 -2.32 -4.31 11.05
CA VAL A 119 -2.10 -4.69 9.65
C VAL A 119 -1.18 -5.91 9.61
N VAL A 120 -1.68 -6.99 9.01
CA VAL A 120 -0.91 -8.22 8.78
C VAL A 120 -0.06 -8.06 7.53
N MET A 121 -0.64 -7.48 6.50
CA MET A 121 -0.04 -7.27 5.19
C MET A 121 -0.83 -6.21 4.45
N HIS A 122 -0.12 -5.45 3.64
CA HIS A 122 -0.64 -4.47 2.72
C HIS A 122 0.08 -4.67 1.39
N ASP A 123 -0.62 -5.23 0.41
CA ASP A 123 -0.06 -5.52 -0.91
C ASP A 123 -0.79 -4.64 -1.95
N PRO A 124 -0.10 -3.69 -2.60
CA PRO A 124 -0.71 -2.84 -3.63
C PRO A 124 -1.26 -3.66 -4.81
N VAL A 125 -2.31 -3.17 -5.48
CA VAL A 125 -2.99 -3.91 -6.57
C VAL A 125 -1.98 -4.34 -7.65
N TYR A 126 -1.08 -3.45 -8.05
CA TYR A 126 -0.07 -3.72 -9.08
C TYR A 126 0.94 -4.83 -8.72
N ARG A 127 1.06 -5.22 -7.44
CA ARG A 127 1.94 -6.32 -7.00
C ARG A 127 1.23 -7.66 -6.92
N ILE A 128 -0.10 -7.67 -6.94
CA ILE A 128 -0.87 -8.91 -6.87
C ILE A 128 -0.76 -9.60 -8.23
N PHE A 129 -0.11 -10.75 -8.25
CA PHE A 129 0.18 -11.50 -9.46
C PHE A 129 -0.99 -12.39 -9.88
N TYR A 130 -1.66 -13.02 -8.91
CA TYR A 130 -2.74 -13.96 -9.18
C TYR A 130 -3.69 -14.08 -8.00
N VAL A 131 -4.97 -14.32 -8.28
CA VAL A 131 -6.01 -14.59 -7.28
C VAL A 131 -6.81 -15.82 -7.69
N SER A 132 -7.06 -16.75 -6.76
CA SER A 132 -7.67 -18.04 -7.07
C SER A 132 -8.35 -18.70 -5.88
N HIS A 133 -9.10 -19.77 -6.16
CA HIS A 133 -9.71 -20.67 -5.17
C HIS A 133 -9.30 -22.12 -5.40
N ASP A 134 -9.38 -22.95 -4.36
CA ASP A 134 -9.13 -24.41 -4.47
C ASP A 134 -10.31 -25.07 -5.20
N SER A 135 -10.02 -25.94 -6.17
CA SER A 135 -11.07 -26.65 -6.94
C SER A 135 -11.91 -27.60 -6.08
N GLN A 136 -11.36 -28.10 -4.97
CA GLN A 136 -12.04 -29.06 -4.11
C GLN A 136 -12.69 -28.41 -2.88
N ASP A 137 -12.07 -27.37 -2.30
CA ASP A 137 -12.63 -26.60 -1.18
C ASP A 137 -12.82 -25.14 -1.59
N LEU A 138 -13.95 -24.86 -2.22
CA LEU A 138 -14.32 -23.53 -2.73
C LEU A 138 -14.52 -22.48 -1.62
N LYS A 139 -14.39 -22.86 -0.34
CA LYS A 139 -14.31 -21.90 0.78
C LYS A 139 -12.88 -21.40 1.00
N ILE A 140 -11.89 -22.02 0.40
CA ILE A 140 -10.48 -21.66 0.46
C ILE A 140 -10.14 -20.85 -0.78
N PHE A 141 -9.57 -19.68 -0.54
CA PHE A 141 -9.07 -18.81 -1.59
C PHE A 141 -7.69 -18.28 -1.20
N SER A 142 -6.95 -17.87 -2.20
CA SER A 142 -5.62 -17.28 -2.03
C SER A 142 -5.39 -16.18 -3.03
N TYR A 143 -4.47 -15.29 -2.68
CA TYR A 143 -3.83 -14.42 -3.64
C TYR A 143 -2.32 -14.54 -3.50
N ILE A 144 -1.62 -14.25 -4.58
CA ILE A 144 -0.17 -14.29 -4.67
C ILE A 144 0.29 -12.86 -4.92
N ALA A 145 1.15 -12.34 -4.07
CA ALA A 145 1.76 -11.03 -4.23
C ALA A 145 3.25 -11.19 -4.55
N ARG A 146 3.78 -10.35 -5.44
CA ARG A 146 5.20 -10.26 -5.73
C ARG A 146 5.84 -9.31 -4.72
N ASP A 147 6.90 -9.78 -4.06
CA ASP A 147 7.74 -8.94 -3.23
C ASP A 147 8.77 -8.21 -4.09
N GLY A 148 8.88 -6.89 -3.90
CA GLY A 148 9.67 -6.00 -4.75
C GLY A 148 11.18 -6.09 -4.49
N ALA A 149 11.59 -6.58 -3.31
CA ALA A 149 13.00 -6.62 -2.91
C ALA A 149 13.74 -7.87 -3.40
N ASN A 150 13.07 -9.03 -3.39
CA ASN A 150 13.69 -10.34 -3.62
C ASN A 150 13.09 -11.08 -4.82
N ASN A 151 12.17 -10.45 -5.58
CA ASN A 151 11.40 -11.07 -6.66
C ASN A 151 10.70 -12.39 -6.26
N SER A 152 10.48 -12.58 -4.96
CA SER A 152 9.80 -13.74 -4.41
C SER A 152 8.29 -13.58 -4.54
N PHE A 153 7.59 -14.71 -4.64
CA PHE A 153 6.13 -14.73 -4.68
C PHE A 153 5.61 -15.23 -3.35
N ARG A 154 4.82 -14.41 -2.67
CA ARG A 154 4.20 -14.78 -1.40
C ARG A 154 2.77 -15.22 -1.62
N CYS A 155 2.48 -16.49 -1.36
CA CYS A 155 1.13 -17.03 -1.45
C CYS A 155 0.42 -16.89 -0.11
N ASN A 156 -0.68 -16.14 -0.08
CA ASN A 156 -1.50 -15.89 1.11
C ASN A 156 -2.80 -16.70 1.06
N VAL A 157 -3.05 -17.55 2.05
CA VAL A 157 -4.19 -18.48 2.03
C VAL A 157 -5.22 -18.18 3.12
N PHE A 158 -6.49 -18.13 2.72
CA PHE A 158 -7.62 -17.77 3.57
C PHE A 158 -8.75 -18.80 3.49
N LYS A 159 -9.58 -18.85 4.54
CA LYS A 159 -10.82 -19.62 4.60
C LYS A 159 -12.01 -18.72 4.91
N SER A 160 -12.98 -18.69 4.00
CA SER A 160 -14.28 -18.03 4.18
C SER A 160 -15.27 -18.89 4.97
N LYS A 161 -16.36 -18.27 5.44
CA LYS A 161 -17.48 -19.01 6.06
C LYS A 161 -18.34 -19.71 5.00
N LYS A 162 -18.65 -18.98 3.92
CA LYS A 162 -19.50 -19.42 2.81
C LYS A 162 -18.66 -19.52 1.52
N LYS A 163 -19.00 -20.46 0.62
CA LYS A 163 -18.38 -20.57 -0.72
C LYS A 163 -18.59 -19.27 -1.51
N SER A 164 -19.82 -18.76 -1.53
CA SER A 164 -20.17 -17.51 -2.21
C SER A 164 -19.32 -16.32 -1.74
N GLN A 165 -18.97 -16.28 -0.45
CA GLN A 165 -18.09 -15.23 0.07
C GLN A 165 -16.67 -15.34 -0.50
N ALA A 166 -16.10 -16.54 -0.61
CA ALA A 166 -14.78 -16.73 -1.21
C ALA A 166 -14.79 -16.35 -2.70
N MET A 167 -15.80 -16.79 -3.44
CA MET A 167 -15.98 -16.42 -4.86
C MET A 167 -16.10 -14.91 -5.04
N ARG A 168 -16.91 -14.25 -4.20
CA ARG A 168 -17.02 -12.78 -4.20
C ARG A 168 -15.68 -12.10 -3.98
N VAL A 169 -14.87 -12.54 -3.01
CA VAL A 169 -13.54 -11.95 -2.78
C VAL A 169 -12.66 -12.08 -4.02
N VAL A 170 -12.56 -13.28 -4.61
CA VAL A 170 -11.72 -13.53 -5.80
C VAL A 170 -12.14 -12.63 -6.95
N ARG A 171 -13.46 -12.48 -7.18
CA ARG A 171 -13.98 -11.64 -8.26
C ARG A 171 -13.84 -10.15 -7.99
N THR A 172 -14.03 -9.70 -6.75
CA THR A 172 -13.80 -8.30 -6.36
C THR A 172 -12.34 -7.90 -6.54
N VAL A 173 -11.39 -8.77 -6.19
CA VAL A 173 -9.96 -8.53 -6.47
C VAL A 173 -9.70 -8.51 -7.99
N GLY A 174 -10.35 -9.42 -8.74
CA GLY A 174 -10.37 -9.41 -10.21
C GLY A 174 -10.79 -8.06 -10.79
N GLN A 175 -11.91 -7.52 -10.32
CA GLN A 175 -12.44 -6.21 -10.72
C GLN A 175 -11.51 -5.06 -10.31
N ALA A 176 -10.89 -5.13 -9.13
CA ALA A 176 -9.94 -4.10 -8.68
C ALA A 176 -8.74 -3.95 -9.63
N PHE A 177 -8.27 -5.04 -10.25
CA PHE A 177 -7.23 -4.96 -11.29
C PHE A 177 -7.69 -4.13 -12.49
N GLU A 178 -8.91 -4.34 -12.96
CA GLU A 178 -9.46 -3.63 -14.11
C GLU A 178 -9.66 -2.15 -13.80
N VAL A 179 -10.22 -1.82 -12.63
CA VAL A 179 -10.44 -0.43 -12.19
C VAL A 179 -9.13 0.32 -11.99
N CYS A 180 -8.17 -0.29 -11.27
CA CYS A 180 -6.85 0.32 -11.04
C CYS A 180 -6.11 0.60 -12.36
N HIS A 181 -6.22 -0.32 -13.33
CA HIS A 181 -5.62 -0.12 -14.65
C HIS A 181 -6.27 1.03 -15.43
N LYS A 182 -7.61 1.15 -15.39
CA LYS A 182 -8.35 2.25 -16.02
C LYS A 182 -7.99 3.61 -15.41
N LEU A 183 -7.94 3.71 -14.09
CA LEU A 183 -7.56 4.94 -13.38
C LEU A 183 -6.11 5.35 -13.69
N SER A 184 -5.20 4.39 -13.77
CA SER A 184 -3.80 4.67 -14.14
C SER A 184 -3.67 5.24 -15.56
N LEU A 185 -4.51 4.80 -16.50
CA LEU A 185 -4.52 5.35 -17.87
C LEU A 185 -5.13 6.77 -17.91
N GLN A 186 -6.21 7.00 -17.17
CA GLN A 186 -6.85 8.32 -17.12
C GLN A 186 -5.93 9.37 -16.48
N HIS A 187 -5.23 9.04 -15.40
CA HIS A 187 -4.25 9.95 -14.80
C HIS A 187 -3.05 10.23 -15.72
N ALA A 188 -2.63 9.26 -16.54
CA ALA A 188 -1.55 9.47 -17.51
C ALA A 188 -1.98 10.44 -18.64
N LEU A 189 -3.24 10.37 -19.09
CA LEU A 189 -3.79 11.26 -20.11
C LEU A 189 -4.07 12.66 -19.57
N HIS A 190 -4.64 12.78 -18.37
CA HIS A 190 -4.97 14.08 -17.76
C HIS A 190 -3.71 14.90 -17.40
N ASN A 191 -2.58 14.24 -17.16
CA ASN A 191 -1.29 14.91 -16.93
C ASN A 191 -0.57 15.35 -18.21
N ALA A 192 -1.03 14.94 -19.40
CA ALA A 192 -0.44 15.31 -20.69
C ALA A 192 -1.15 16.53 -21.35
N ASP A 193 -2.41 16.80 -20.99
CA ASP A 193 -3.22 17.88 -21.59
C ASP A 193 -3.23 19.18 -20.76
N GLY A 194 -2.38 19.30 -19.74
CA GLY A 194 -2.34 20.44 -18.81
C GLY A 194 -1.42 21.61 -19.19
N GLN A 195 -0.92 21.69 -20.44
CA GLN A 195 -0.15 22.85 -20.91
C GLN A 195 -0.40 23.12 -22.39
N ALA A 196 -1.54 23.72 -22.72
CA ALA A 196 -1.70 24.58 -23.90
C ALA A 196 -3.03 25.34 -23.83
N ASP A 197 -3.08 26.41 -23.03
CA ASP A 197 -4.08 27.47 -23.22
C ASP A 197 -3.51 28.56 -24.14
N GLY A 198 -4.11 28.68 -25.33
CA GLY A 198 -4.50 29.97 -25.89
C GLY A 198 -3.57 30.69 -26.86
N ALA A 199 -3.75 30.45 -28.17
CA ALA A 199 -3.80 31.52 -29.17
C ALA A 199 -4.58 31.07 -30.42
N SER A 200 -5.70 31.76 -30.67
CA SER A 200 -6.57 31.64 -31.85
C SER A 200 -5.92 32.32 -33.08
N ASP A 201 -5.99 31.72 -34.27
CA ASP A 201 -6.91 32.07 -35.38
C ASP A 201 -6.41 31.66 -36.78
N LYS A 202 -7.29 30.90 -37.47
CA LYS A 202 -7.65 30.90 -38.91
C LYS A 202 -6.58 30.86 -40.01
N SER A 203 -6.65 29.84 -40.88
CA SER A 203 -7.32 29.91 -42.20
C SER A 203 -7.15 28.62 -43.03
N ALA A 204 -8.01 28.46 -44.03
CA ALA A 204 -8.40 27.23 -44.71
C ALA A 204 -7.58 26.83 -45.96
N GLU A 205 -7.97 25.67 -46.50
CA GLU A 205 -7.85 25.10 -47.86
C GLU A 205 -6.70 24.12 -48.21
N GLU A 206 -7.13 22.86 -48.50
CA GLU A 206 -6.85 21.96 -49.65
C GLU A 206 -5.39 21.71 -50.12
N GLN A 207 -4.91 20.54 -50.57
CA GLN A 207 -5.35 19.17 -50.89
C GLN A 207 -4.05 18.31 -51.12
N PRO A 208 -4.11 16.99 -51.42
CA PRO A 208 -3.03 16.02 -51.16
C PRO A 208 -2.16 15.64 -52.38
N LEU A 209 -0.92 15.19 -52.16
CA LEU A 209 -0.16 14.37 -53.13
C LEU A 209 0.77 13.33 -52.47
N GLU A 210 0.83 12.20 -53.16
CA GLU A 210 1.51 10.91 -52.95
C GLU A 210 3.05 10.96 -52.92
N GLY A 211 3.71 9.93 -52.38
CA GLY A 211 5.14 9.67 -52.69
C GLY A 211 5.97 8.81 -51.71
N ASP A 212 5.72 7.50 -51.73
CA ASP A 212 6.58 6.33 -51.49
C ASP A 212 8.02 6.39 -50.89
N SER A 213 8.30 5.31 -50.12
CA SER A 213 9.57 4.58 -49.88
C SER A 213 10.52 4.94 -48.71
N GLY A 214 10.85 3.91 -47.91
CA GLY A 214 12.16 3.80 -47.22
C GLY A 214 12.16 3.48 -45.72
N LEU A 215 12.49 2.23 -45.38
CA LEU A 215 12.63 1.65 -44.04
C LEU A 215 13.72 2.31 -43.12
N PRO A 216 13.74 1.98 -41.80
CA PRO A 216 14.42 2.72 -40.75
C PRO A 216 15.85 2.22 -40.47
N CYS A 217 16.72 3.11 -39.96
CA CYS A 217 18.00 2.73 -39.36
C CYS A 217 18.12 3.30 -37.94
N TRP A 218 18.23 2.38 -36.99
CA TRP A 218 18.60 2.64 -35.61
C TRP A 218 20.09 3.04 -35.52
N GLY A 219 20.37 4.15 -34.85
CA GLY A 219 21.72 4.59 -34.51
C GLY A 219 21.82 4.93 -33.02
N GLU A 220 22.76 4.29 -32.35
CA GLU A 220 23.10 4.34 -30.92
C GLU A 220 23.42 5.75 -30.38
N PRO A 221 23.32 6.00 -29.05
CA PRO A 221 24.07 7.06 -28.39
C PRO A 221 25.31 6.52 -27.66
N GLN A 222 26.49 7.02 -28.04
CA GLN A 222 27.75 6.85 -27.30
C GLN A 222 27.92 7.89 -26.18
N SER A 223 27.95 7.38 -24.94
CA SER A 223 28.99 7.53 -23.91
C SER A 223 29.47 8.90 -23.35
N LYS A 224 29.63 8.89 -22.01
CA LYS A 224 30.45 9.72 -21.08
C LYS A 224 29.80 11.06 -20.65
N SER A 225 29.65 11.38 -19.36
CA SER A 225 30.65 11.37 -18.29
C SER A 225 30.06 11.25 -16.87
N GLN A 226 30.95 10.90 -15.92
CA GLN A 226 30.77 10.65 -14.48
C GLN A 226 30.58 11.94 -13.62
N PRO A 227 30.29 11.80 -12.30
CA PRO A 227 29.61 12.80 -11.46
C PRO A 227 30.54 13.69 -10.65
N GLU A 228 30.06 14.87 -10.26
CA GLU A 228 30.64 15.67 -9.18
C GLU A 228 29.68 15.80 -7.99
N LEU A 229 30.25 15.56 -6.81
CA LEU A 229 29.71 15.86 -5.49
C LEU A 229 29.78 17.37 -5.24
N VAL A 230 28.70 17.98 -4.77
CA VAL A 230 28.76 19.07 -3.77
C VAL A 230 27.39 19.26 -3.10
N ASP A 231 27.43 19.28 -1.77
CA ASP A 231 26.49 19.89 -0.82
C ASP A 231 27.43 20.66 0.16
N PRO A 232 27.01 21.66 0.98
CA PRO A 232 25.63 22.05 1.30
C PRO A 232 25.40 23.57 1.51
N LEU A 233 24.14 23.90 1.86
CA LEU A 233 23.64 25.14 2.50
C LEU A 233 23.64 26.43 1.66
N THR A 234 22.45 27.04 1.51
CA THR A 234 22.10 28.39 2.02
C THR A 234 20.67 28.73 1.56
N CYS A 235 19.75 28.94 2.52
CA CYS A 235 18.47 29.60 2.28
C CYS A 235 18.69 31.11 2.04
N PRO A 236 17.81 31.76 1.25
CA PRO A 236 17.33 33.06 1.67
C PRO A 236 15.81 33.10 1.81
N PHE A 237 15.41 33.57 3.00
CA PHE A 237 14.14 34.22 3.28
C PHE A 237 13.80 35.30 2.24
N LEU A 238 12.53 35.38 1.84
CA LEU A 238 11.79 36.64 1.76
C LEU A 238 10.28 36.37 1.85
N CYS A 239 9.68 36.86 2.93
CA CYS A 239 8.25 37.07 3.10
C CYS A 239 7.82 38.39 2.43
N ALA A 240 6.63 38.40 1.81
CA ALA A 240 5.59 39.43 1.90
C ALA A 240 4.36 38.88 1.15
N GLN A 241 3.23 38.62 1.83
CA GLN A 241 1.99 39.45 1.83
C GLN A 241 1.36 39.49 0.41
N ASP A 242 0.14 38.99 0.18
CA ASP A 242 -1.09 39.49 0.77
C ASP A 242 -2.19 38.44 1.01
N ALA A 243 -3.02 38.74 2.00
CA ALA A 243 -4.27 38.09 2.31
C ALA A 243 -5.39 38.68 1.45
N GLU A 244 -6.29 37.83 0.93
CA GLU A 244 -7.73 38.10 1.00
C GLU A 244 -8.58 36.87 0.63
N ASN A 245 -9.56 36.64 1.51
CA ASN A 245 -10.86 36.03 1.30
C ASN A 245 -11.08 34.51 1.50
N CYS A 246 -11.90 34.25 2.52
CA CYS A 246 -12.45 32.99 2.98
C CYS A 246 -13.59 32.48 2.09
N SER A 247 -13.71 31.16 1.96
CA SER A 247 -15.00 30.45 2.15
C SER A 247 -14.77 28.95 2.30
N LEU A 248 -14.73 28.49 3.55
CA LEU A 248 -14.94 27.09 3.89
C LEU A 248 -16.43 26.88 4.18
N HIS A 249 -17.07 26.10 3.32
CA HIS A 249 -18.37 25.48 3.59
C HIS A 249 -18.08 24.00 3.88
N LEU A 250 -18.33 23.53 5.10
CA LEU A 250 -19.36 22.51 5.33
C LEU A 250 -19.58 22.24 6.82
N ALA A 251 -20.86 22.29 7.17
CA ALA A 251 -21.45 22.00 8.46
C ALA A 251 -21.42 20.51 8.82
N SER A 252 -21.40 20.22 10.13
CA SER A 252 -22.37 19.33 10.80
C SER A 252 -22.01 19.26 12.30
N SER A 253 -22.72 20.03 13.13
CA SER A 253 -22.80 19.78 14.57
C SER A 253 -24.26 19.64 14.98
N GLN A 254 -24.54 18.53 15.64
CA GLN A 254 -25.85 18.15 16.13
C GLN A 254 -26.28 19.05 17.29
N GLN A 255 -27.56 19.42 17.23
CA GLN A 255 -28.27 20.20 18.23
C GLN A 255 -28.40 19.43 19.55
N LEU A 256 -28.08 20.10 20.67
CA LEU A 256 -28.62 19.78 21.98
C LEU A 256 -29.10 21.09 22.60
N LEU A 257 -30.40 21.11 22.89
CA LEU A 257 -31.20 22.22 23.39
C LEU A 257 -30.74 22.67 24.79
N SER A 258 -30.82 23.97 25.07
CA SER A 258 -31.10 24.49 26.42
C SER A 258 -31.80 25.86 26.34
N PRO A 259 -32.74 26.19 27.26
CA PRO A 259 -33.67 27.30 27.05
C PRO A 259 -33.27 28.62 27.77
N SER A 260 -33.65 29.73 27.13
CA SER A 260 -34.03 31.07 27.65
C SER A 260 -33.14 31.84 28.66
N SER A 261 -32.76 33.05 28.23
CA SER A 261 -32.28 34.29 28.89
C SER A 261 -33.03 34.69 30.18
N PRO A 262 -32.64 35.74 30.99
CA PRO A 262 -31.82 36.92 30.64
C PRO A 262 -30.85 37.53 31.72
N CYS A 263 -29.94 38.37 31.21
CA CYS A 263 -29.23 39.51 31.83
C CYS A 263 -28.79 39.46 33.30
N SER A 264 -27.49 39.58 33.58
CA SER A 264 -26.95 40.44 34.64
C SER A 264 -25.43 40.67 34.51
N SER A 265 -25.04 41.93 34.63
CA SER A 265 -23.69 42.45 34.85
C SER A 265 -22.93 41.68 35.92
N ALA A 266 -21.75 41.15 35.57
CA ALA A 266 -20.80 40.63 36.54
C ALA A 266 -19.43 41.29 36.30
N SER A 267 -19.04 42.09 37.29
CA SER A 267 -17.68 42.53 37.58
C SER A 267 -16.64 41.47 37.25
N ILE A 268 -15.67 41.80 36.39
CA ILE A 268 -14.48 40.95 36.15
C ILE A 268 -13.73 40.85 37.47
N THR A 269 -13.88 39.72 38.17
CA THR A 269 -13.08 39.44 39.35
C THR A 269 -11.66 39.07 38.90
N PRO A 270 -10.61 39.58 39.56
CA PRO A 270 -9.21 39.37 39.15
C PRO A 270 -8.78 37.89 39.18
N LEU A 271 -9.57 37.02 39.83
CA LEU A 271 -9.35 35.58 39.89
C LEU A 271 -9.70 34.86 38.57
N ALA A 272 -10.72 35.31 37.84
CA ALA A 272 -11.18 34.66 36.61
C ALA A 272 -10.23 34.90 35.42
N SER A 273 -9.62 36.09 35.34
CA SER A 273 -8.59 36.41 34.34
C SER A 273 -7.29 35.64 34.59
N GLN A 274 -6.92 35.44 35.86
CA GLN A 274 -5.73 34.68 36.25
C GLN A 274 -5.86 33.19 35.87
N HIS A 275 -7.04 32.60 36.04
CA HIS A 275 -7.30 31.21 35.63
C HIS A 275 -7.23 31.03 34.11
N CYS A 276 -7.71 31.99 33.31
CA CYS A 276 -7.61 31.94 31.84
C CYS A 276 -6.15 31.95 31.36
N LEU A 277 -5.30 32.82 31.94
CA LEU A 277 -3.87 32.85 31.63
C LEU A 277 -3.18 31.53 31.99
N GLN A 278 -3.55 30.92 33.12
CA GLN A 278 -2.98 29.65 33.56
C GLN A 278 -3.34 28.49 32.60
N LEU A 279 -4.56 28.47 32.06
CA LEU A 279 -4.97 27.49 31.05
C LEU A 279 -4.22 27.67 29.73
N LEU A 280 -4.06 28.91 29.26
CA LEU A 280 -3.28 29.22 28.06
C LEU A 280 -1.81 28.80 28.21
N GLN A 281 -1.20 29.07 29.36
CA GLN A 281 0.17 28.64 29.65
C GLN A 281 0.28 27.12 29.61
N GLN A 282 -0.68 26.41 30.18
CA GLN A 282 -0.69 24.95 30.17
C GLN A 282 -0.91 24.37 28.76
N GLN A 283 -1.75 24.99 27.94
CA GLN A 283 -1.91 24.62 26.53
C GLN A 283 -0.62 24.84 25.73
N LEU A 284 0.07 25.96 25.94
CA LEU A 284 1.33 26.26 25.24
C LEU A 284 2.42 25.26 25.63
N LEU A 285 2.51 24.92 26.91
CA LEU A 285 3.47 23.92 27.41
C LEU A 285 3.16 22.53 26.83
N GLN A 286 1.88 22.15 26.76
CA GLN A 286 1.46 20.91 26.10
C GLN A 286 1.83 20.89 24.62
N GLN A 287 1.63 22.01 23.91
CA GLN A 287 1.96 22.12 22.49
C GLN A 287 3.48 22.03 22.27
N GLN A 288 4.28 22.70 23.10
CA GLN A 288 5.75 22.61 23.05
C GLN A 288 6.23 21.17 23.23
N GLN A 289 5.67 20.45 24.21
CA GLN A 289 6.02 19.04 24.45
C GLN A 289 5.68 18.17 23.24
N GLN A 290 4.50 18.37 22.63
CA GLN A 290 4.10 17.63 21.43
C GLN A 290 5.04 17.90 20.25
N THR A 291 5.42 19.16 20.02
CA THR A 291 6.39 19.52 18.97
C THR A 291 7.74 18.89 19.23
N GLN A 292 8.22 18.89 20.48
CA GLN A 292 9.52 18.30 20.83
C GLN A 292 9.54 16.78 20.58
N VAL A 293 8.45 16.08 20.89
CA VAL A 293 8.31 14.65 20.59
C VAL A 293 8.28 14.41 19.07
N ALA A 294 7.55 15.23 18.31
CA ALA A 294 7.52 15.12 16.86
C ALA A 294 8.90 15.34 16.22
N VAL A 295 9.66 16.34 16.69
CA VAL A 295 11.03 16.61 16.23
C VAL A 295 11.95 15.43 16.53
N ALA A 296 11.87 14.85 17.74
CA ALA A 296 12.66 13.68 18.10
C ALA A 296 12.33 12.46 17.22
N GLN A 297 11.05 12.25 16.88
CA GLN A 297 10.65 11.18 15.96
C GLN A 297 11.21 11.39 14.55
N VAL A 298 11.17 12.62 14.04
CA VAL A 298 11.75 12.94 12.72
C VAL A 298 13.27 12.72 12.72
N GLN A 299 13.96 13.11 13.79
CA GLN A 299 15.40 12.90 13.89
C GLN A 299 15.75 11.40 13.91
N LEU A 300 15.02 10.59 14.68
CA LEU A 300 15.20 9.14 14.70
C LEU A 300 14.99 8.51 13.31
N LEU A 301 13.97 8.96 12.58
CA LEU A 301 13.72 8.47 11.21
C LEU A 301 14.84 8.88 10.24
N LYS A 302 15.39 10.09 10.38
CA LYS A 302 16.55 10.54 9.59
C LYS A 302 17.77 9.68 9.87
N ASP A 303 18.06 9.41 11.14
CA ASP A 303 19.21 8.58 11.54
C ASP A 303 19.03 7.13 11.04
N GLN A 304 17.81 6.59 11.11
CA GLN A 304 17.49 5.27 10.58
C GLN A 304 17.67 5.21 9.06
N LEU A 305 17.23 6.23 8.33
CA LEU A 305 17.42 6.32 6.89
C LEU A 305 18.91 6.39 6.53
N ALA A 306 19.69 7.21 7.24
CA ALA A 306 21.12 7.32 7.03
C ALA A 306 21.85 5.98 7.26
N ALA A 307 21.49 5.27 8.34
CA ALA A 307 22.03 3.95 8.65
C ALA A 307 21.68 2.91 7.57
N GLU A 308 20.43 2.91 7.09
CA GLU A 308 19.98 2.00 6.02
C GLU A 308 20.69 2.31 4.69
N THR A 309 20.89 3.59 4.36
CA THR A 309 21.65 3.99 3.17
C THR A 309 23.11 3.54 3.26
N ALA A 310 23.75 3.69 4.42
CA ALA A 310 25.12 3.22 4.63
C ALA A 310 25.23 1.70 4.49
N ALA A 311 24.32 0.94 5.12
CA ALA A 311 24.25 -0.52 5.00
C ALA A 311 24.04 -0.96 3.54
N ARG A 312 23.19 -0.25 2.80
CA ARG A 312 22.95 -0.50 1.37
C ARG A 312 24.20 -0.27 0.52
N ILE A 313 24.94 0.80 0.76
CA ILE A 313 26.20 1.09 0.05
C ILE A 313 27.23 0.00 0.33
N GLU A 314 27.37 -0.43 1.58
CA GLU A 314 28.29 -1.50 1.95
C GLU A 314 27.92 -2.83 1.30
N ALA A 315 26.63 -3.20 1.31
CA ALA A 315 26.15 -4.41 0.64
C ALA A 315 26.42 -4.37 -0.87
N GLN A 316 26.21 -3.22 -1.52
CA GLN A 316 26.53 -3.05 -2.94
C GLN A 316 28.03 -3.17 -3.22
N ALA A 317 28.90 -2.65 -2.34
CA ALA A 317 30.34 -2.79 -2.48
C ALA A 317 30.77 -4.27 -2.39
N ARG A 318 30.22 -5.03 -1.44
CA ARG A 318 30.48 -6.47 -1.30
C ARG A 318 30.06 -7.26 -2.54
N VAL A 319 28.89 -6.97 -3.10
CA VAL A 319 28.42 -7.61 -4.35
C VAL A 319 29.34 -7.28 -5.52
N ARG A 320 29.74 -6.02 -5.69
CA ARG A 320 30.69 -5.62 -6.74
C ARG A 320 32.02 -6.38 -6.61
N GLN A 321 32.55 -6.51 -5.39
CA GLN A 321 33.77 -7.25 -5.15
C GLN A 321 33.64 -8.73 -5.51
N LEU A 322 32.53 -9.38 -5.11
CA LEU A 322 32.27 -10.78 -5.48
C LEU A 322 32.12 -10.97 -7.00
N LEU A 323 31.52 -10.01 -7.71
CA LEU A 323 31.41 -10.07 -9.18
C LEU A 323 32.77 -9.97 -9.85
N LEU A 324 33.66 -9.12 -9.34
CA LEU A 324 35.05 -9.03 -9.84
C LEU A 324 35.80 -10.33 -9.58
N THR A 325 35.74 -10.89 -8.37
CA THR A 325 36.39 -12.18 -8.07
C THR A 325 35.85 -13.31 -8.95
N ASN A 326 34.53 -13.40 -9.16
CA ASN A 326 33.96 -14.40 -10.05
C ASN A 326 34.43 -14.24 -11.49
N ARG A 327 34.57 -13.00 -11.97
CA ARG A 327 35.10 -12.72 -13.32
C ARG A 327 36.53 -13.23 -13.45
N ASP A 328 37.40 -12.97 -12.48
CA ASP A 328 38.79 -13.41 -12.50
C ASP A 328 38.90 -14.94 -12.45
N LEU A 329 38.10 -15.60 -11.61
CA LEU A 329 38.04 -17.06 -11.55
C LEU A 329 37.60 -17.67 -12.88
N LEU A 330 36.59 -17.09 -13.54
CA LEU A 330 36.14 -17.55 -14.86
C LEU A 330 37.23 -17.37 -15.93
N GLN A 331 38.00 -16.28 -15.87
CA GLN A 331 39.15 -16.09 -16.76
C GLN A 331 40.23 -17.17 -16.54
N HIS A 332 40.55 -17.48 -15.28
CA HIS A 332 41.49 -18.55 -14.96
C HIS A 332 41.00 -19.92 -15.43
N VAL A 333 39.72 -20.26 -15.19
CA VAL A 333 39.12 -21.51 -15.67
C VAL A 333 39.16 -21.58 -17.19
N SER A 334 38.83 -20.48 -17.90
CA SER A 334 38.90 -20.43 -19.36
C SER A 334 40.31 -20.69 -19.88
N LEU A 335 41.33 -20.13 -19.23
CA LEU A 335 42.73 -20.33 -19.60
C LEU A 335 43.18 -21.79 -19.36
N LEU A 336 42.80 -22.38 -18.24
CA LEU A 336 43.07 -23.79 -17.93
C LEU A 336 42.37 -24.73 -18.93
N VAL A 337 41.11 -24.48 -19.25
CA VAL A 337 40.37 -25.24 -20.27
C VAL A 337 41.10 -25.16 -21.61
N ARG A 338 41.57 -23.98 -22.01
CA ARG A 338 42.33 -23.81 -23.26
C ARG A 338 43.64 -24.61 -23.24
N GLN A 339 44.37 -24.62 -22.13
CA GLN A 339 45.59 -25.42 -22.00
C GLN A 339 45.30 -26.94 -22.06
N LEU A 340 44.24 -27.40 -21.40
CA LEU A 340 43.81 -28.80 -21.47
C LEU A 340 43.43 -29.20 -22.90
N THR A 341 42.67 -28.38 -23.63
CA THR A 341 42.31 -28.69 -25.03
C THR A 341 43.53 -28.79 -25.95
N VAL A 342 44.60 -28.03 -25.68
CA VAL A 342 45.86 -28.12 -26.44
C VAL A 342 46.63 -29.40 -26.09
N LEU A 343 46.56 -29.84 -24.83
CA LEU A 343 47.18 -31.10 -24.39
C LEU A 343 46.43 -32.32 -24.90
N GLU A 344 45.10 -32.28 -24.96
CA GLU A 344 44.28 -33.37 -25.53
C GLU A 344 44.44 -33.51 -27.05
N ALA A 345 44.82 -32.44 -27.75
CA ALA A 345 45.04 -32.43 -29.18
C ALA A 345 46.45 -32.92 -29.61
N ARG A 346 47.34 -33.21 -28.65
CA ARG A 346 48.65 -33.83 -28.85
C ARG A 346 48.59 -35.30 -28.48
#